data_AF-A0A9Q4BJ45-F1
#
_entry.id   AF-A0A9Q4BJ45-F1
#
_cell.length_a   1.000
_cell.length_b   1.000
_cell.length_c   1.000
_cell.angle_alpha   90.00
_cell.angle_beta   90.00
_cell.angle_gamma   90.00
#
_symmetry.space_group_name_H-M   'P 1'
#
loop_
_entity.id
_entity.type
_entity.pdbx_description
1 polymer ?
#
loop_
_entity_poly.entity_id
_entity_poly.type
_entity_poly.pdbx_seq_one_letter_code
_entity_poly.pdbx_strand_id
1 'polypeptide(L)'
;MSPLAWFVLSVAVLAVIPVFYNTIITKKWRNKVENESKSWKLGIFYFNPKDTRMFLPKRLGVGITINFGNPMAVILTVLVIAAIIAIRRFSSLN
;
A
#
# COMPACT_ATOMS: atom_id res chain seq x y z
N MET A 1 -40.71 -20.63 19.11
CA MET A 1 -39.35 -21.10 18.75
C MET A 1 -38.55 -21.30 20.03
N SER A 2 -37.79 -22.40 20.13
CA SER A 2 -37.05 -22.75 21.35
C SER A 2 -35.86 -21.80 21.58
N PRO A 3 -35.38 -21.63 22.84
CA PRO A 3 -34.17 -20.85 23.13
C PRO A 3 -32.95 -21.31 22.31
N LEU A 4 -32.87 -22.60 22.00
CA LEU A 4 -31.82 -23.18 21.14
C LEU A 4 -31.85 -22.62 19.71
N ALA A 5 -33.04 -22.39 19.14
CA ALA A 5 -33.17 -21.84 17.79
C ALA A 5 -32.64 -20.40 17.70
N TRP A 6 -32.91 -19.58 18.71
CA TRP A 6 -32.39 -18.21 18.79
C TRP A 6 -30.87 -18.16 18.98
N PHE A 7 -30.32 -19.08 19.77
CA PHE A 7 -28.88 -19.23 19.93
C PHE A 7 -28.17 -19.63 18.63
N VAL A 8 -28.72 -20.59 17.89
CA VAL A 8 -28.16 -21.00 16.59
C VAL A 8 -28.20 -19.85 15.57
N LEU A 9 -29.30 -19.08 15.55
CA LEU A 9 -29.42 -17.91 14.68
C LEU A 9 -28.41 -16.81 15.03
N SER A 10 -28.18 -16.53 16.32
CA SER A 10 -27.22 -15.51 16.72
C SER A 10 -25.78 -15.89 16.36
N VAL A 11 -25.39 -17.16 16.56
CA VAL A 11 -24.08 -17.68 16.15
C VAL A 11 -23.91 -17.63 14.62
N ALA A 12 -24.94 -18.01 13.87
CA ALA A 12 -24.91 -17.95 12.41
C ALA A 12 -24.73 -16.51 11.90
N VAL A 13 -25.46 -15.54 12.47
CA VAL A 13 -25.32 -14.11 12.11
C VAL A 13 -23.93 -13.58 12.46
N LEU A 14 -23.41 -13.92 13.63
CA LEU A 14 -22.06 -13.53 14.07
C LEU A 14 -20.94 -14.16 13.22
N ALA A 15 -21.17 -15.31 12.59
CA ALA A 15 -20.22 -15.90 11.65
C ALA A 15 -20.36 -15.31 10.24
N VAL A 16 -21.58 -15.02 9.79
CA VAL A 16 -21.85 -14.50 8.44
C VAL A 16 -21.37 -13.06 8.27
N ILE A 17 -21.58 -12.19 9.25
CA ILE A 17 -21.22 -10.76 9.15
C ILE A 17 -19.71 -10.56 8.91
N PRO A 18 -18.80 -11.15 9.71
CA PRO A 18 -17.37 -11.02 9.48
C PRO A 18 -16.92 -11.67 8.18
N VAL A 19 -17.47 -12.82 7.79
CA VAL A 19 -17.12 -13.48 6.51
C VAL A 19 -17.53 -12.60 5.33
N PHE A 20 -18.73 -12.02 5.37
CA PHE A 20 -19.22 -11.12 4.34
C PHE A 20 -18.42 -9.82 4.28
N TYR A 21 -18.15 -9.20 5.45
CA TYR A 21 -17.29 -8.02 5.57
C TYR A 21 -15.88 -8.30 5.02
N ASN A 22 -15.28 -9.43 5.41
CA ASN A 22 -13.94 -9.81 4.97
C ASN A 22 -13.91 -10.09 3.45
N THR A 23 -15.00 -10.62 2.88
CA THR A 23 -15.14 -10.81 1.43
C THR A 23 -15.14 -9.47 0.68
N ILE A 24 -15.84 -8.45 1.18
CA ILE A 24 -15.86 -7.11 0.55
C ILE A 24 -14.49 -6.42 0.68
N ILE A 25 -13.90 -6.47 1.87
CA ILE A 25 -12.59 -5.86 2.13
C ILE A 25 -11.51 -6.53 1.28
N THR A 26 -11.45 -7.86 1.23
CA THR A 26 -10.48 -8.59 0.39
C THR A 26 -10.68 -8.33 -1.09
N LYS A 27 -11.92 -8.23 -1.58
CA LYS A 27 -12.20 -7.79 -2.96
C LYS A 27 -11.70 -6.37 -3.22
N LYS A 28 -11.95 -5.43 -2.32
CA LYS A 28 -11.46 -4.05 -2.41
C LYS A 28 -9.93 -3.98 -2.48
N TRP A 29 -9.24 -4.75 -1.63
CA TRP A 29 -7.78 -4.86 -1.65
C TRP A 29 -7.28 -5.48 -2.95
N ARG A 30 -7.91 -6.58 -3.40
CA ARG A 30 -7.54 -7.27 -4.65
C ARG A 30 -7.69 -6.36 -5.87
N ASN A 31 -8.82 -5.68 -6.00
CA ASN A 31 -9.07 -4.74 -7.10
C ASN A 31 -8.08 -3.57 -7.09
N LYS A 32 -7.73 -3.06 -5.89
CA LYS A 32 -6.71 -2.01 -5.77
C LYS A 32 -5.34 -2.51 -6.26
N VAL A 33 -4.92 -3.70 -5.82
CA VAL A 33 -3.66 -4.32 -6.25
C VAL A 33 -3.65 -4.61 -7.75
N GLU A 34 -4.77 -5.10 -8.29
CA GLU A 34 -4.93 -5.42 -9.72
C GLU A 34 -4.89 -4.16 -10.59
N ASN A 35 -5.61 -3.11 -10.22
CA ASN A 35 -5.62 -1.82 -10.92
C ASN A 35 -4.23 -1.16 -10.91
N GLU A 36 -3.48 -1.31 -9.82
CA GLU A 36 -2.11 -0.80 -9.70
C GLU A 36 -1.06 -1.72 -10.34
N SER A 37 -1.40 -2.97 -10.69
CA SER A 37 -0.43 -3.97 -11.18
C SER A 37 0.33 -3.52 -12.43
N LYS A 38 -0.33 -2.81 -13.35
CA LYS A 38 0.24 -2.27 -14.60
C LYS A 38 1.24 -1.13 -14.36
N SER A 39 1.12 -0.46 -13.21
CA SER A 39 2.02 0.61 -12.78
C SER A 39 3.32 0.05 -12.18
N TRP A 40 3.34 -1.21 -11.74
CA TRP A 40 4.57 -1.86 -11.29
C TRP A 40 5.40 -2.34 -12.48
N LYS A 41 6.55 -1.70 -12.70
CA LYS A 41 7.56 -2.06 -13.70
C LYS A 41 8.62 -2.95 -13.06
N LEU A 42 9.05 -3.98 -13.80
CA LEU A 42 10.06 -4.95 -13.35
C LEU A 42 9.73 -5.62 -12.00
N GLY A 43 8.47 -5.59 -11.58
CA GLY A 43 8.02 -6.12 -10.30
C GLY A 43 8.34 -5.27 -9.05
N ILE A 44 9.18 -4.24 -9.16
CA ILE A 44 9.69 -3.47 -8.00
C ILE A 44 9.53 -1.95 -8.10
N PHE A 45 9.48 -1.38 -9.30
CA PHE A 45 9.38 0.07 -9.50
C PHE A 45 7.93 0.47 -9.76
N TYR A 46 7.39 1.42 -9.00
CA TYR A 46 6.04 1.93 -9.26
C TYR A 46 6.10 3.18 -10.15
N PHE A 47 5.36 3.17 -11.25
CA PHE A 47 5.28 4.28 -12.19
C PHE A 47 3.82 4.55 -12.58
N ASN A 48 3.26 5.64 -12.06
CA ASN A 48 1.92 6.09 -12.42
C ASN A 48 1.81 7.64 -12.40
N PRO A 49 1.86 8.32 -13.55
CA PRO A 49 1.73 9.78 -13.61
C PRO A 49 0.35 10.31 -13.22
N LYS A 50 -0.69 9.46 -13.26
CA LYS A 50 -2.06 9.83 -12.85
C LYS A 50 -2.25 9.75 -11.33
N ASP A 51 -1.32 9.11 -10.64
CA ASP A 51 -1.35 8.94 -9.20
C ASP A 51 -0.55 10.04 -8.53
N THR A 52 -1.23 10.89 -7.77
CA THR A 52 -0.62 12.04 -7.08
C THR A 52 0.18 11.63 -5.85
N ARG A 53 0.11 10.38 -5.40
CA ARG A 53 0.94 9.87 -4.30
C ARG A 53 2.42 9.91 -4.70
N MET A 54 3.24 10.53 -3.85
CA MET A 54 4.71 10.52 -4.01
C MET A 54 5.33 9.25 -3.42
N PHE A 55 4.80 8.80 -2.28
CA PHE A 55 5.21 7.59 -1.58
C PHE A 55 4.01 6.68 -1.35
N LEU A 56 4.22 5.37 -1.47
CA LEU A 56 3.20 4.36 -1.20
C LEU A 56 3.84 3.08 -0.64
N PRO A 57 3.08 2.17 -0.03
CA PRO A 57 3.62 0.88 0.40
C PRO A 57 4.25 0.09 -0.74
N LYS A 58 5.31 -0.66 -0.47
CA LYS A 58 5.88 -1.62 -1.42
C LYS A 58 4.84 -2.68 -1.78
N ARG A 59 4.86 -3.13 -3.05
CA ARG A 59 4.02 -4.24 -3.53
C ARG A 59 4.27 -5.53 -2.76
N LEU A 60 5.54 -5.78 -2.46
CA LEU A 60 6.04 -6.98 -1.81
C LEU A 60 6.76 -6.58 -0.53
N GLY A 61 6.37 -7.21 0.57
CA GLY A 61 6.98 -7.00 1.88
C GLY A 61 6.58 -5.68 2.56
N VAL A 62 7.40 -5.28 3.52
CA VAL A 62 7.18 -4.08 4.35
C VAL A 62 8.04 -2.93 3.83
N GLY A 63 7.47 -1.72 3.84
CA GLY A 63 8.19 -0.49 3.55
C GLY A 63 7.47 0.39 2.55
N ILE A 64 8.12 1.50 2.21
CA ILE A 64 7.62 2.48 1.23
C ILE A 64 8.40 2.38 -0.08
N THR A 65 7.75 2.76 -1.18
CA THR A 65 8.34 2.98 -2.49
C THR A 65 7.98 4.37 -2.99
N ILE A 66 8.70 4.82 -4.00
CA ILE A 66 8.48 6.10 -4.68
C ILE A 66 7.64 5.86 -5.93
N ASN A 67 6.74 6.78 -6.23
CA ASN A 67 6.10 6.83 -7.54
C ASN A 67 6.99 7.57 -8.53
N PHE A 68 7.72 6.82 -9.36
CA PHE A 68 8.61 7.37 -10.38
C PHE A 68 7.87 8.09 -11.52
N GLY A 69 6.55 7.95 -11.61
CA GLY A 69 5.71 8.71 -12.53
C GLY A 69 5.35 10.12 -12.02
N ASN A 70 5.67 10.45 -10.76
CA ASN A 70 5.38 11.75 -10.15
C ASN A 70 6.66 12.62 -10.11
N PRO A 71 6.73 13.73 -10.86
CA PRO A 71 7.92 14.58 -10.91
C PRO A 71 8.36 15.11 -9.55
N MET A 72 7.41 15.48 -8.68
CA MET A 72 7.72 15.98 -7.34
C MET A 72 8.33 14.90 -6.45
N ALA A 73 7.87 13.66 -6.58
CA ALA A 73 8.44 12.53 -5.86
C ALA A 73 9.90 12.27 -6.27
N VAL A 74 10.19 12.38 -7.58
CA VAL A 74 11.54 12.23 -8.13
C VAL A 74 12.44 13.36 -7.64
N ILE A 75 12.01 14.62 -7.76
CA ILE A 75 12.77 15.80 -7.30
C ILE A 75 13.11 15.67 -5.81
N LEU A 76 12.10 15.38 -4.97
CA LEU A 76 12.30 15.23 -3.55
C LEU A 76 13.29 14.10 -3.22
N THR A 77 13.19 12.98 -3.92
CA THR A 77 14.12 11.85 -3.75
C THR A 77 15.55 12.25 -4.09
N VAL A 78 15.76 12.93 -5.22
CA VAL A 78 17.09 13.40 -5.64
C VAL A 78 17.66 14.40 -4.62
N LEU A 79 16.85 15.32 -4.11
CA LEU A 79 17.27 16.29 -3.10
C LEU A 79 17.70 15.61 -1.80
N VAL A 80 16.95 14.62 -1.32
CA VAL A 80 17.31 13.85 -0.12
C VAL A 80 18.62 13.09 -0.33
N ILE A 81 18.80 12.43 -1.47
CA ILE A 81 20.05 11.73 -1.81
C ILE A 81 21.23 12.71 -1.87
N ALA A 82 21.06 13.86 -2.53
CA ALA A 82 22.08 14.89 -2.62
C ALA A 82 22.45 15.45 -1.25
N ALA A 83 21.48 15.72 -0.38
CA ALA A 83 21.71 16.18 0.99
C ALA A 83 22.50 15.15 1.81
N ILE A 84 22.16 13.86 1.72
CA ILE A 84 22.90 12.79 2.40
C ILE A 84 24.36 12.75 1.92
N ILE A 85 24.59 12.84 0.61
CA ILE A 85 25.94 12.86 0.02
C ILE A 85 26.71 14.10 0.50
N ALA A 86 26.08 15.27 0.49
CA ALA A 86 26.69 16.52 0.93
C ALA A 86 27.09 16.47 2.41
N ILE A 87 26.20 15.97 3.29
CA ILE A 87 26.49 15.78 4.71
C ILE A 87 27.65 14.80 4.90
N ARG A 88 27.62 13.65 4.21
CA ARG A 88 28.72 12.68 4.22
C ARG A 88 30.04 13.33 3.80
N ARG A 89 30.02 14.10 2.71
CA ARG A 89 31.22 14.77 2.18
C ARG A 89 31.76 15.80 3.18
N PHE A 90 30.89 16.62 3.76
CA PHE A 90 31.28 17.60 4.76
C PHE A 90 31.87 16.93 6.01
N SER A 91 31.25 15.85 6.51
CA SER A 91 31.75 15.09 7.66
C SER A 91 33.10 14.40 7.42
N SER A 92 33.48 14.17 6.16
CA SER A 92 34.78 13.57 5.81
C SER A 92 35.93 14.58 5.74
N LEU A 93 35.60 15.88 5.71
CA LEU A 93 36.57 16.97 5.54
C LEU A 93 36.94 17.66 6.86
N ASN A 94 36.20 17.38 7.93
CA ASN A 94 36.46 17.84 9.30
C ASN A 94 36.98 16.67 10.13
#